data_AF-A0A9D4D9U6-F1
#
_entry.id   AF-A0A9D4D9U6-F1
#
_cell.length_a   1.000
_cell.length_b   1.000
_cell.length_c   1.000
_cell.angle_alpha   90.00
_cell.angle_beta   90.00
_cell.angle_gamma   90.00
#
_symmetry.space_group_name_H-M   'P 1'
#
loop_
_entity.id
_entity.type
_entity.pdbx_description
1 polymer ?
#
loop_
_entity_poly.entity_id
_entity_poly.type
_entity_poly.pdbx_seq_one_letter_code
_entity_poly.pdbx_strand_id
1 'polypeptide(L)' 'MRNNLIFSGIPEPRAGTIEDTENTLRAFLNEKMKLAKDEAASIKLEHVHRFPGSPHTE' A
#
# COMPACT_ATOMS: atom_id res chain seq x y z
N MET A 1 4.69 1.05 -21.17
CA MET A 1 3.64 0.17 -20.64
C MET A 1 3.65 0.34 -19.12
N ARG A 2 2.54 0.72 -18.49
CA ARG A 2 2.48 0.84 -17.02
C ARG A 2 2.23 -0.54 -16.42
N ASN A 3 3.09 -0.96 -15.52
CA ASN A 3 2.92 -2.19 -14.75
C ASN A 3 2.26 -1.83 -13.43
N ASN A 4 0.99 -2.22 -13.28
CA ASN A 4 0.25 -1.99 -12.05
C ASN A 4 0.30 -3.24 -11.18
N LEU A 5 0.51 -3.06 -9.88
CA LEU A 5 0.45 -4.12 -8.88
C LEU A 5 -0.73 -3.86 -7.95
N ILE A 6 -1.40 -4.93 -7.52
CA ILE A 6 -2.50 -4.86 -6.56
C ILE A 6 -2.02 -5.50 -5.27
N PHE A 7 -2.13 -4.76 -4.17
CA PHE A 7 -1.83 -5.24 -2.82
C PHE A 7 -3.14 -5.39 -2.05
N SER A 8 -3.29 -6.51 -1.35
CA SER A 8 -4.48 -6.84 -0.56
C SER A 8 -4.10 -7.17 0.88
N GLY A 9 -5.06 -7.07 1.81
CA GLY A 9 -4.83 -7.34 3.24
C GLY A 9 -4.11 -6.22 4.00
N ILE A 10 -4.03 -5.02 3.42
CA ILE A 10 -3.52 -3.82 4.09
C ILE A 10 -4.66 -3.19 4.92
N PRO A 11 -4.51 -3.07 6.26
CA PRO A 11 -5.56 -2.51 7.12
C PRO A 11 -5.96 -1.09 6.71
N GLU A 12 -7.23 -0.75 6.93
CA GLU A 12 -7.70 0.62 6.76
C GLU A 12 -7.21 1.54 7.89
N PRO A 13 -6.84 2.79 7.57
CA PRO A 13 -6.58 3.79 8.60
C PRO A 13 -7.86 4.02 9.42
N ARG A 14 -7.70 4.37 10.69
CA ARG A 14 -8.85 4.76 11.53
C ARG A 14 -9.50 6.02 10.97
N ALA A 15 -10.82 6.09 11.06
CA ALA A 15 -11.61 7.24 10.62
C ALA A 15 -11.06 8.55 11.22
N GLY A 16 -10.84 9.56 10.38
CA GLY A 16 -10.28 10.86 10.78
C GLY A 16 -8.75 10.98 10.68
N THR A 17 -8.04 9.93 10.25
CA THR A 17 -6.60 10.01 9.97
C THR A 17 -6.36 10.45 8.53
N ILE A 18 -5.50 11.45 8.31
CA ILE A 18 -4.98 11.75 6.97
C ILE A 18 -4.09 10.58 6.57
N GLU A 19 -4.55 9.77 5.62
CA GLU A 19 -3.79 8.60 5.18
C GLU A 19 -2.73 8.97 4.15
N ASP A 20 -1.49 8.61 4.43
CA ASP A 20 -0.43 8.53 3.43
C ASP A 20 -0.37 7.09 2.89
N THR A 21 -1.04 6.86 1.76
CA THR A 21 -1.16 5.53 1.15
C THR A 21 0.19 4.99 0.70
N GLU A 22 1.11 5.86 0.26
CA GLU A 22 2.45 5.46 -0.13
C GLU A 22 3.25 4.96 1.08
N ASN A 23 3.26 5.73 2.17
CA ASN A 23 3.94 5.32 3.39
C ASN A 23 3.36 4.03 3.98
N THR A 24 2.05 3.85 3.91
CA THR A 24 1.38 2.61 4.32
C THR A 24 1.85 1.41 3.49
N LEU A 25 1.94 1.58 2.17
CA LEU A 25 2.47 0.53 1.28
C LEU A 25 3.94 0.23 1.58
N ARG A 26 4.78 1.26 1.80
CA ARG A 26 6.20 1.07 2.16
C ARG A 26 6.36 0.32 3.48
N ALA A 27 5.56 0.65 4.49
CA ALA A 27 5.53 -0.07 5.76
C ALA A 27 5.13 -1.54 5.54
N PHE A 28 4.11 -1.80 4.73
CA PHE A 28 3.69 -3.17 4.38
C PHE A 28 4.81 -3.97 3.71
N LEU A 29 5.53 -3.38 2.74
CA LEU A 29 6.65 -4.03 2.05
C LEU A 29 7.78 -4.40 3.04
N ASN A 30 8.10 -3.51 3.97
CA ASN A 30 9.12 -3.77 4.97
C ASN A 30 8.68 -4.83 6.00
N GLU A 31 7.49 -4.69 6.58
CA GLU A 31 7.07 -5.48 7.73
C GLU A 31 6.49 -6.85 7.34
N LYS A 32 5.72 -6.91 6.25
CA LYS A 32 5.01 -8.13 5.85
C LYS A 32 5.75 -8.90 4.76
N MET A 33 6.30 -8.18 3.79
CA MET A 33 7.06 -8.81 2.69
C MET A 33 8.55 -8.99 3.05
N LYS A 34 8.99 -8.46 4.20
CA LYS A 34 10.37 -8.54 4.70
C LYS A 34 11.41 -7.97 3.73
N LEU A 35 11.03 -6.97 2.91
CA LEU A 35 12.00 -6.23 2.13
C LEU A 35 12.91 -5.43 3.06
N ALA A 36 14.20 -5.36 2.72
CA ALA A 36 15.10 -4.43 3.38
C ALA A 36 14.63 -2.98 3.12
N LYS A 37 14.80 -2.11 4.11
CA LYS A 37 14.36 -0.71 4.00
C LYS A 37 14.96 -0.01 2.79
N ASP A 38 16.23 -0.27 2.49
CA ASP A 38 16.94 0.31 1.35
C ASP A 38 16.35 -0.19 0.01
N GLU A 39 15.97 -1.46 -0.07
CA GLU A 39 15.31 -2.03 -1.24
C GLU A 39 13.91 -1.43 -1.42
N ALA A 40 13.11 -1.37 -0.36
CA ALA A 40 11.78 -0.76 -0.41
C ALA A 40 11.84 0.74 -0.76
N ALA A 41 12.86 1.46 -0.29
CA ALA A 41 13.10 2.86 -0.64
C ALA A 41 13.50 3.03 -2.11
N SER A 42 14.24 2.08 -2.69
CA SER A 42 14.66 2.12 -4.09
C SER A 42 13.52 1.92 -5.09
N ILE A 43 12.38 1.37 -4.65
CA ILE A 43 11.19 1.18 -5.49
C ILE A 43 10.60 2.54 -5.84
N LYS A 44 10.58 2.85 -7.14
CA LYS A 44 9.91 4.03 -7.68
C LYS A 44 8.43 3.75 -7.84
N LEU A 45 7.62 4.46 -7.08
CA LEU A 45 6.16 4.40 -7.13
C LEU A 45 5.67 5.65 -7.87
N GLU A 46 5.08 5.49 -9.07
CA GLU A 46 4.56 6.63 -9.83
C GLU A 46 3.22 7.14 -9.29
N HIS A 47 2.34 6.23 -8.87
CA HIS A 47 1.04 6.56 -8.34
C HIS A 47 0.55 5.44 -7.43
N VAL A 48 0.18 5.79 -6.19
CA VAL A 48 -0.35 4.86 -5.18
C VAL A 48 -1.69 5.39 -4.71
N HIS A 49 -2.71 4.57 -4.78
CA HIS A 49 -4.05 4.92 -4.31
C HIS A 49 -4.75 3.65 -3.82
N ARG A 50 -5.68 3.81 -2.88
CA ARG A 50 -6.63 2.75 -2.55
C ARG A 50 -7.64 2.62 -3.67
N PHE A 51 -8.03 1.40 -3.98
CA PHE A 51 -9.16 1.15 -4.87
C PHE A 51 -10.46 1.38 -4.09
N PRO A 52 -11.32 2.32 -4.51
CA PRO A 52 -12.66 2.44 -3.93
C PRO A 52 -13.52 1.26 -4.40
N GLY A 53 -13.66 0.23 -3.55
CA GLY A 53 -14.54 -0.94 -3.75
C GLY A 53 -13.78 -2.25 -4.00
N SER A 54 -14.22 -3.40 -3.47
CA SER A 54 -15.61 -3.90 -3.46
C SER A 54 -15.93 -4.83 -2.25
N PRO A 55 -17.15 -5.38 -2.21
CA PRO A 55 -18.22 -5.13 -1.23
C PRO A 55 -17.98 -5.79 0.14
N HIS A 56 -18.75 -5.38 1.15
CA HIS A 56 -19.07 -6.25 2.27
C HIS A 56 -19.57 -7.59 1.69
N THR A 57 -18.80 -8.65 1.83
CA THR A 57 -19.35 -10.00 1.75
C THR A 57 -20.15 -10.18 3.04
N GLU A 58 -21.46 -10.38 2.88
CA GLU A 58 -22.45 -10.63 3.95
C GLU A 58 -22.00 -11.71 4.94
#